data_AF-A0A7C7WRG7-F1
#
_entry.id   AF-A0A7C7WRG7-F1
#
_cell.length_a   1.000
_cell.length_b   1.000
_cell.length_c   1.000
_cell.angle_alpha   90.00
_cell.angle_beta   90.00
_cell.angle_gamma   90.00
#
_symmetry.space_group_name_H-M   'P 1'
#
loop_
_entity.id
_entity.type
_entity.pdbx_description
1 polymer ?
#
loop_
_entity_poly.entity_id
_entity_poly.type
_entity_poly.pdbx_seq_one_letter_code
_entity_poly.pdbx_strand_id
1 'polypeptide(L)'
;MADSYDVIDVRREDCIDYVTLNRSAVRNAIDDHLIEELTRWAEGATHDSTLRMAVLGAAGPSFCSGADLGWRSRTVDLDAAVARVVHDLKAAGPRALAASKTLIAAVMDRPPATVTQLTVETIADLRISAEAKEGIRAFLDKRSPAWVEGDCP
;
A
#
# COMPACT_ATOMS: atom_id res chain seq x y z
N MET A 1 -1.09 16.65 -18.03
CA MET A 1 -2.54 16.73 -18.26
C MET A 1 -3.15 15.90 -17.15
N ALA A 2 -4.03 16.47 -16.32
CA ALA A 2 -4.67 15.70 -15.26
C ALA A 2 -5.60 14.70 -15.93
N ASP A 3 -5.31 13.40 -15.78
CA ASP A 3 -6.27 12.37 -16.17
C ASP A 3 -7.55 12.62 -15.38
N SER A 4 -8.65 12.85 -16.10
CA SER A 4 -9.95 13.02 -15.50
C SER A 4 -10.47 11.65 -15.12
N TYR A 5 -10.83 11.50 -13.85
CA TYR A 5 -11.43 10.30 -13.29
C TYR A 5 -12.86 10.65 -12.86
N ASP A 6 -13.80 9.74 -13.09
CA ASP A 6 -15.21 9.94 -12.83
C ASP A 6 -15.62 9.44 -11.42
N VAL A 7 -14.91 8.43 -10.90
CA VAL A 7 -15.27 7.76 -9.64
C VAL A 7 -14.15 7.76 -8.60
N ILE A 8 -12.96 8.25 -8.95
CA ILE A 8 -11.88 8.55 -8.01
C ILE A 8 -11.43 10.01 -8.16
N ASP A 9 -11.07 10.67 -7.06
CA ASP A 9 -10.40 11.97 -7.10
C ASP A 9 -8.93 11.77 -6.76
N VAL A 10 -8.04 12.20 -7.66
CA VAL A 10 -6.58 12.13 -7.45
C VAL A 10 -6.02 13.52 -7.24
N ARG A 11 -5.38 13.72 -6.09
CA ARG A 11 -4.72 14.97 -5.72
C ARG A 11 -3.28 14.70 -5.34
N ARG A 12 -2.34 15.35 -6.02
CA ARG A 12 -0.90 15.24 -5.71
C ARG A 12 -0.44 16.37 -4.79
N GLU A 13 0.26 16.01 -3.73
CA GLU A 13 1.07 16.93 -2.92
C GLU A 13 2.50 16.43 -2.86
N ASP A 14 3.43 17.24 -3.38
CA ASP A 14 4.84 16.88 -3.54
C ASP A 14 5.05 15.54 -4.26
N CYS A 15 5.39 14.50 -3.50
CA CYS A 15 5.65 13.15 -3.99
C CYS A 15 4.62 12.12 -3.49
N ILE A 16 3.46 12.60 -3.03
CA ILE A 16 2.37 11.79 -2.48
C ILE A 16 1.10 11.99 -3.31
N ASP A 17 0.51 10.89 -3.78
CA ASP A 17 -0.82 10.89 -4.39
C ASP A 17 -1.89 10.56 -3.35
N TYR A 18 -2.87 11.44 -3.19
CA TYR A 18 -4.08 11.21 -2.43
C TYR A 18 -5.17 10.78 -3.39
N VAL A 19 -5.53 9.49 -3.36
CA VAL A 19 -6.58 8.90 -4.19
C VAL A 19 -7.81 8.72 -3.32
N THR A 20 -8.91 9.38 -3.67
CA THR A 20 -10.15 9.33 -2.90
C THR A 20 -11.23 8.63 -3.70
N LEU A 21 -11.79 7.52 -3.19
CA LEU A 21 -12.97 6.90 -3.78
C LEU A 21 -14.16 7.88 -3.67
N ASN A 22 -14.76 8.28 -4.79
CA ASN A 22 -15.81 9.30 -4.84
C ASN A 22 -17.16 8.76 -5.36
N ARG A 23 -17.60 7.63 -4.82
CA ARG A 23 -18.92 7.03 -5.08
C ARG A 23 -19.73 6.94 -3.79
N SER A 24 -19.71 7.99 -2.98
CA SER A 24 -20.28 7.98 -1.61
C SER A 24 -21.78 7.66 -1.58
N ALA A 25 -22.52 8.00 -2.65
CA ALA A 25 -23.95 7.68 -2.82
C ALA A 25 -24.25 6.17 -2.77
N VAL A 26 -23.31 5.35 -3.22
CA VAL A 26 -23.37 3.87 -3.19
C VAL A 26 -22.38 3.31 -2.18
N ARG A 27 -22.00 4.09 -1.16
CA ARG A 27 -21.02 3.72 -0.12
C ARG A 27 -19.71 3.19 -0.71
N ASN A 28 -19.26 3.80 -1.80
CA ASN A 28 -18.03 3.44 -2.52
C ASN A 28 -17.96 1.95 -2.87
N ALA A 29 -19.10 1.32 -3.17
CA ALA A 29 -19.14 -0.06 -3.63
C ALA A 29 -18.24 -0.26 -4.85
N ILE A 30 -17.62 -1.43 -4.96
CA ILE A 30 -16.72 -1.77 -6.06
C ILE A 30 -17.55 -2.27 -7.24
N ASP A 31 -17.30 -1.70 -8.42
CA ASP A 31 -17.79 -2.16 -9.72
C ASP A 31 -16.65 -2.13 -10.75
N ASP A 32 -16.94 -2.54 -11.99
CA ASP A 32 -15.94 -2.59 -13.06
C ASP A 32 -15.34 -1.19 -13.35
N HIS A 33 -16.14 -0.12 -13.23
CA HIS A 33 -15.68 1.25 -13.50
C HIS A 33 -14.67 1.71 -12.44
N LEU A 34 -14.97 1.51 -11.16
CA LEU A 34 -14.04 1.86 -10.07
C LEU A 34 -12.72 1.10 -10.17
N ILE A 35 -12.78 -0.18 -10.54
CA ILE A 35 -11.57 -0.99 -10.73
C ILE A 35 -10.77 -0.48 -11.92
N GLU A 36 -11.41 -0.21 -13.05
CA GLU A 36 -10.72 0.28 -14.24
C GLU A 36 -9.95 1.57 -13.95
N GLU A 37 -10.59 2.53 -13.27
CA GLU A 37 -9.94 3.79 -12.90
C GLU A 37 -8.80 3.60 -11.90
N LEU A 38 -9.00 2.79 -10.86
CA LEU A 38 -7.96 2.49 -9.87
C LEU A 38 -6.78 1.75 -10.50
N THR A 39 -7.03 0.79 -11.39
CA THR A 39 -5.99 0.05 -12.10
C THR A 39 -5.21 0.99 -13.01
N ARG A 40 -5.90 1.84 -13.78
CA ARG A 40 -5.26 2.82 -14.67
C ARG A 40 -4.39 3.80 -13.90
N TRP A 41 -4.89 4.32 -12.78
CA TRP A 41 -4.09 5.17 -11.88
C TRP A 41 -2.88 4.42 -11.32
N ALA A 42 -3.07 3.19 -10.82
CA ALA A 42 -1.99 2.40 -10.22
C ALA A 42 -0.89 2.06 -11.24
N GLU A 43 -1.27 1.72 -12.48
CA GLU A 43 -0.32 1.50 -13.57
C GLU A 43 0.48 2.78 -13.87
N GLY A 44 -0.17 3.94 -13.95
CA GLY A 44 0.51 5.22 -14.11
C GLY A 44 1.47 5.53 -12.96
N ALA A 45 1.01 5.32 -11.72
CA ALA A 45 1.77 5.51 -10.49
C ALA A 45 3.04 4.64 -10.45
N THR A 46 2.98 3.39 -10.91
CA THR A 46 4.16 2.50 -10.93
C THR A 46 5.26 2.92 -11.91
N HIS A 47 4.90 3.68 -12.95
CA HIS A 47 5.87 4.20 -13.93
C HIS A 47 6.37 5.61 -13.59
N ASP A 48 5.81 6.24 -12.56
CA ASP A 48 6.15 7.58 -12.13
C ASP A 48 7.26 7.58 -11.07
N SER A 49 8.49 7.84 -11.50
CA SER A 49 9.66 7.93 -10.62
C SER A 49 9.61 9.07 -9.59
N THR A 50 8.70 10.04 -9.74
CA THR A 50 8.52 11.16 -8.81
C THR A 50 7.56 10.84 -7.67
N LEU A 51 6.70 9.83 -7.85
CA LEU A 51 5.77 9.36 -6.84
C LEU A 51 6.51 8.46 -5.83
N ARG A 52 6.34 8.73 -4.54
CA ARG A 52 6.96 7.98 -3.44
C ARG A 52 5.95 7.22 -2.59
N MET A 53 4.73 7.75 -2.49
CA MET A 53 3.70 7.21 -1.64
C MET A 53 2.33 7.51 -2.24
N ALA A 54 1.38 6.60 -2.03
CA ALA A 54 -0.01 6.86 -2.32
C ALA A 54 -0.86 6.61 -1.07
N VAL A 55 -1.79 7.53 -0.80
CA VAL A 55 -2.78 7.45 0.27
C VAL A 55 -4.13 7.18 -0.38
N LEU A 56 -4.68 5.99 -0.15
CA LEU A 56 -6.02 5.65 -0.58
C LEU A 56 -7.02 6.02 0.53
N GLY A 57 -7.91 6.95 0.22
CA GLY A 57 -8.99 7.42 1.07
C GLY A 57 -10.36 7.25 0.39
N ALA A 58 -11.42 7.72 1.05
CA ALA A 58 -12.76 7.65 0.50
C ALA A 58 -13.60 8.84 0.95
N ALA A 59 -14.47 9.31 0.05
CA ALA A 59 -15.44 10.34 0.35
C ALA A 59 -16.62 9.77 1.17
N GLY A 60 -17.08 10.55 2.14
CA GLY A 60 -18.23 10.19 2.98
C GLY A 60 -17.87 9.33 4.20
N PRO A 61 -18.88 8.74 4.86
CA PRO A 61 -18.74 8.13 6.19
C PRO A 61 -18.13 6.72 6.18
N SER A 62 -17.82 6.15 5.02
CA SER A 62 -17.35 4.77 4.90
C SER A 62 -16.33 4.66 3.78
N PHE A 63 -15.30 3.84 4.01
CA PHE A 63 -14.27 3.61 3.01
C PHE A 63 -14.82 2.92 1.77
N CYS A 64 -15.33 1.70 1.92
CA CYS A 64 -15.94 0.90 0.85
C CYS A 64 -16.88 -0.14 1.47
N SER A 65 -18.03 -0.37 0.84
CA SER A 65 -19.03 -1.36 1.28
C SER A 65 -18.81 -2.78 0.73
N GLY A 66 -17.74 -2.97 -0.06
CA GLY A 66 -17.42 -4.22 -0.74
C GLY A 66 -17.94 -4.24 -2.17
N ALA A 67 -18.20 -5.43 -2.70
CA ALA A 67 -18.72 -5.59 -4.05
C ALA A 67 -20.13 -5.00 -4.17
N ASP A 68 -20.39 -4.26 -5.26
CA ASP A 68 -21.75 -3.85 -5.61
C ASP A 68 -22.63 -5.10 -5.81
N LEU A 69 -23.86 -5.07 -5.31
CA LEU A 69 -24.80 -6.19 -5.37
C LEU A 69 -25.17 -6.59 -6.82
N GLY A 70 -24.91 -5.71 -7.80
CA GLY A 70 -25.03 -5.99 -9.23
C GLY A 70 -23.75 -6.49 -9.92
N TRP A 71 -22.61 -6.48 -9.22
CA TRP A 71 -21.31 -6.75 -9.81
C TRP A 71 -21.03 -8.26 -9.91
N ARG A 72 -20.81 -8.73 -11.14
CA ARG A 72 -20.18 -10.01 -11.46
C ARG A 72 -18.87 -9.65 -12.16
N SER A 73 -17.74 -9.72 -11.47
CA SER A 73 -16.42 -9.39 -12.05
C SER A 73 -16.25 -10.10 -13.39
N ARG A 74 -16.13 -9.33 -14.48
CA ARG A 74 -15.88 -9.85 -15.83
C ARG A 74 -14.41 -9.77 -16.23
N THR A 75 -13.61 -9.00 -15.51
CA THR A 75 -12.30 -8.51 -15.99
C THR A 75 -11.16 -8.62 -14.98
N VAL A 76 -11.43 -8.81 -13.69
CA VAL A 76 -10.37 -8.89 -12.67
C VAL A 76 -10.49 -10.16 -11.84
N ASP A 77 -9.44 -10.98 -11.92
CA ASP A 77 -9.20 -12.09 -11.02
C ASP A 77 -8.70 -11.53 -9.67
N LEU A 78 -9.68 -11.18 -8.84
CA LEU A 78 -9.44 -10.61 -7.52
C LEU A 78 -8.71 -11.60 -6.61
N ASP A 79 -8.99 -12.90 -6.76
CA ASP A 79 -8.35 -13.95 -5.97
C ASP A 79 -6.85 -14.02 -6.27
N ALA A 80 -6.47 -13.97 -7.54
CA ALA A 80 -5.06 -13.90 -7.94
C ALA A 80 -4.38 -12.62 -7.42
N ALA A 81 -5.05 -11.47 -7.49
CA ALA A 81 -4.50 -10.20 -6.99
C ALA A 81 -4.29 -10.23 -5.46
N VAL A 82 -5.28 -10.72 -4.71
CA VAL A 82 -5.21 -10.88 -3.26
C VAL A 82 -4.12 -11.88 -2.89
N ALA A 83 -4.05 -13.03 -3.56
CA ALA A 83 -3.03 -14.03 -3.32
C ALA A 83 -1.62 -13.46 -3.50
N ARG A 84 -1.42 -12.60 -4.51
CA ARG A 84 -0.13 -11.94 -4.76
C ARG A 84 0.25 -10.98 -3.65
N VAL A 85 -0.67 -10.11 -3.21
CA VAL A 85 -0.42 -9.18 -2.10
C VAL A 85 -0.16 -9.93 -0.79
N VAL A 86 -0.95 -10.96 -0.50
CA VAL A 86 -0.76 -11.80 0.70
C VAL A 86 0.60 -12.50 0.67
N HIS A 87 0.99 -13.04 -0.48
CA HIS A 87 2.30 -13.64 -0.67
C HIS A 87 3.43 -12.64 -0.36
N ASP A 88 3.38 -11.45 -0.95
CA ASP A 88 4.42 -10.44 -0.77
C ASP A 88 4.50 -9.95 0.69
N LEU A 89 3.36 -9.78 1.36
CA LEU A 89 3.29 -9.43 2.77
C LEU A 89 3.85 -10.53 3.68
N LYS A 90 3.61 -11.80 3.37
CA LYS A 90 4.16 -12.94 4.12
C LYS A 90 5.66 -13.12 3.91
N ALA A 91 6.18 -12.73 2.73
CA ALA A 91 7.60 -12.79 2.44
C ALA A 91 8.40 -11.70 3.19
N ALA A 92 7.78 -10.55 3.45
CA ALA A 92 8.42 -9.43 4.15
C ALA A 92 8.59 -9.68 5.65
N GLY A 93 9.64 -9.09 6.23
CA GLY A 93 9.90 -9.16 7.68
C GLY A 93 8.79 -8.50 8.49
N PRO A 94 8.17 -9.19 9.47
CA PRO A 94 7.03 -8.65 10.22
C PRO A 94 7.37 -7.40 11.03
N ARG A 95 8.57 -7.32 11.63
CA ARG A 95 9.03 -6.14 12.37
C ARG A 95 9.29 -4.97 11.43
N ALA A 96 9.88 -5.22 10.26
CA ALA A 96 10.07 -4.20 9.23
C ALA A 96 8.73 -3.62 8.78
N LEU A 97 7.73 -4.47 8.45
CA LEU A 97 6.39 -4.03 8.08
C LEU A 97 5.71 -3.20 9.18
N ALA A 98 5.78 -3.66 10.43
CA ALA A 98 5.20 -2.94 11.56
C ALA A 98 5.88 -1.57 11.76
N ALA A 99 7.20 -1.53 11.72
CA ALA A 99 7.96 -0.29 11.87
C ALA A 99 7.70 0.68 10.71
N SER A 100 7.57 0.20 9.47
CA SER A 100 7.18 1.04 8.34
C SER A 100 5.80 1.65 8.54
N LYS A 101 4.80 0.89 8.99
CA LYS A 101 3.46 1.41 9.28
C LYS A 101 3.47 2.46 10.39
N THR A 102 4.18 2.19 11.48
CA THR A 102 4.34 3.14 12.59
C THR A 102 5.06 4.40 12.14
N LEU A 103 6.15 4.26 11.38
CA LEU A 103 6.93 5.39 10.90
C LEU A 103 6.09 6.27 9.98
N ILE A 104 5.35 5.68 9.02
CA ILE A 104 4.41 6.41 8.17
C ILE A 104 3.48 7.26 9.04
N ALA A 105 2.76 6.65 9.99
CA ALA A 105 1.83 7.38 10.85
C ALA A 105 2.52 8.48 11.69
N ALA A 106 3.76 8.27 12.11
CA ALA A 106 4.51 9.23 12.92
C ALA A 106 5.04 10.44 12.13
N VAL A 107 5.29 10.26 10.83
CA VAL A 107 5.87 11.30 9.95
C VAL A 107 4.83 12.01 9.08
N MET A 108 3.61 11.47 8.97
CA MET A 108 2.50 12.15 8.29
C MET A 108 2.30 13.56 8.85
N ASP A 109 2.15 14.53 7.94
CA ASP A 109 1.91 15.96 8.24
C ASP A 109 2.97 16.61 9.15
N ARG A 110 4.20 16.09 9.15
CA ARG A 110 5.33 16.68 9.87
C ARG A 110 6.27 17.43 8.91
N PRO A 111 6.89 18.54 9.36
CA PRO A 111 7.86 19.24 8.52
C PRO A 111 9.10 18.37 8.26
N PRO A 112 9.73 18.45 7.06
CA PRO A 112 10.83 17.55 6.65
C PRO A 112 12.01 17.48 7.62
N ALA A 113 12.33 18.60 8.29
CA ALA A 113 13.38 18.66 9.30
C ALA A 113 13.11 17.73 10.51
N THR A 114 11.84 17.55 10.88
CA THR A 114 11.40 16.66 11.97
C THR A 114 11.33 15.19 11.53
N VAL A 115 11.01 14.95 10.25
CA VAL A 115 10.91 13.60 9.66
C VAL A 115 12.27 12.91 9.55
N THR A 116 13.30 13.68 9.18
CA THR A 116 14.63 13.15 8.85
C THR A 116 15.24 12.36 10.00
N GLN A 117 15.29 12.94 11.20
CA GLN A 117 15.94 12.29 12.35
C GLN A 117 15.24 10.98 12.74
N LEU A 118 13.91 11.02 12.91
CA LEU A 118 13.12 9.85 13.27
C LEU A 118 13.25 8.73 12.22
N THR A 119 13.28 9.08 10.94
CA THR A 119 13.44 8.13 9.84
C THR A 119 14.82 7.47 9.86
N VAL A 120 15.88 8.27 10.06
CA VAL A 120 17.26 7.76 10.14
C VAL A 120 17.42 6.80 11.32
N GLU A 121 16.95 7.19 12.50
CA GLU A 121 17.02 6.36 13.71
C GLU A 121 16.27 5.04 13.51
N THR A 122 15.04 5.10 13.00
CA THR A 122 14.22 3.91 12.72
C THR A 122 14.91 2.95 11.74
N ILE A 123 15.48 3.46 10.64
CA ILE A 123 16.17 2.64 9.64
C ILE A 123 17.45 2.02 10.22
N ALA A 124 18.21 2.79 10.99
CA ALA A 124 19.44 2.32 11.62
C ALA A 124 19.15 1.14 12.57
N ASP A 125 18.13 1.28 13.42
CA ASP A 125 17.72 0.24 14.37
C ASP A 125 17.21 -1.02 13.68
N LEU A 126 16.42 -0.86 12.62
CA LEU A 126 15.92 -2.00 11.83
C LEU A 126 17.05 -2.76 11.15
N ARG A 127 18.06 -2.06 10.59
CA ARG A 127 19.17 -2.68 9.86
C ARG A 127 20.04 -3.60 10.71
N ILE A 128 20.20 -3.31 11.99
CA ILE A 128 21.02 -4.12 12.90
C ILE A 128 20.24 -5.20 13.65
N SER A 129 18.92 -5.27 13.41
CA SER A 129 18.01 -6.19 14.09
C SER A 129 18.29 -7.66 13.76
N ALA A 130 17.81 -8.56 14.62
CA ALA A 130 17.86 -9.99 14.36
C ALA A 130 17.10 -10.39 13.09
N GLU A 131 15.96 -9.76 12.82
CA GLU A 131 15.16 -9.97 11.61
C GLU A 131 15.94 -9.60 10.35
N ALA A 132 16.61 -8.43 10.33
CA ALA A 132 17.41 -8.02 9.18
C ALA A 132 18.60 -8.98 8.93
N LYS A 133 19.28 -9.41 10.00
CA LYS A 133 20.37 -10.40 9.91
C LYS A 133 19.88 -11.74 9.36
N GLU A 134 18.72 -12.21 9.80
CA GLU A 134 18.11 -13.44 9.32
C GLU A 134 17.67 -13.32 7.86
N GLY A 135 17.05 -12.21 7.46
CA GLY A 135 16.65 -11.99 6.06
C GLY A 135 17.84 -11.99 5.10
N ILE A 136 18.93 -11.31 5.46
CA ILE A 136 20.17 -11.32 4.67
C ILE A 136 20.74 -12.74 4.61
N ARG A 137 20.80 -13.45 5.73
CA ARG A 137 21.31 -14.83 5.77
C ARG A 137 20.46 -15.76 4.90
N ALA A 138 19.13 -15.72 5.03
CA ALA A 138 18.21 -16.54 4.26
C ALA A 138 18.35 -16.31 2.75
N PHE A 139 18.50 -15.04 2.34
CA PHE A 139 18.78 -14.67 0.95
C PHE A 139 20.11 -15.27 0.45
N LEU A 140 21.19 -15.15 1.22
CA LEU A 140 22.50 -15.70 0.85
C LEU A 140 22.48 -17.24 0.79
N ASP A 141 21.77 -17.88 1.71
CA ASP A 141 21.61 -19.33 1.81
C ASP A 141 20.59 -19.90 0.80
N LYS A 142 19.91 -19.05 0.02
CA LYS A 142 18.82 -19.43 -0.93
C LYS A 142 17.69 -20.24 -0.28
N ARG A 143 17.33 -19.88 0.94
CA ARG A 143 16.22 -20.48 1.70
C ARG A 143 15.20 -19.41 2.06
N SER A 144 14.01 -19.85 2.46
CA SER A 144 13.04 -18.96 3.08
C SER A 144 13.56 -18.47 4.44
N PRO A 145 13.32 -17.20 4.80
CA PRO A 145 13.61 -16.73 6.15
C PRO A 145 12.65 -17.37 7.16
N ALA A 146 13.09 -17.49 8.41
CA ALA A 146 12.38 -18.25 9.44
C ALA A 146 10.91 -17.83 9.67
N TRP A 147 10.57 -16.56 9.44
CA TRP A 147 9.20 -16.04 9.60
C TRP A 147 8.23 -16.48 8.49
N VAL A 148 8.71 -17.10 7.42
CA VAL A 148 7.84 -17.65 6.36
C VAL A 148 7.36 -19.05 6.71
N GLU A 149 8.14 -19.81 7.50
CA GLU A 149 7.87 -21.22 7.83
C GLU A 149 7.35 -21.41 9.27
N GLY A 150 7.38 -20.37 10.11
CA GLY A 150 6.83 -20.40 11.46
C GLY A 150 5.42 -19.83 11.50
N ASP A 151 4.49 -20.52 12.17
CA ASP A 151 3.25 -19.90 12.65
C ASP A 151 3.61 -18.62 13.44
N CYS A 152 2.80 -17.58 13.24
CA CYS A 152 2.93 -16.31 13.95
C CYS A 152 3.08 -16.57 15.46
N PRO A 153 4.11 -16.02 16.14
CA PRO A 153 4.11 -16.00 17.60
C PRO A 153 2.93 -15.20 18.15
#